data_AF-A0A7D8V1I7-F1
#
_entry.id   AF-A0A7D8V1I7-F1
#
_cell.length_a   1.000
_cell.length_b   1.000
_cell.length_c   1.000
_cell.angle_alpha   90.00
_cell.angle_beta   90.00
_cell.angle_gamma   90.00
#
_symmetry.space_group_name_H-M   'P 1'
#
loop_
_entity.id
_entity.type
_entity.pdbx_description
1 polymer ?
#
loop_
_entity_poly.entity_id
_entity_poly.type
_entity_poly.pdbx_seq_one_letter_code
_entity_poly.pdbx_strand_id
1 'polypeptide(L)'
;MRQKRAKAYKRVMALYVSAFSFRQPYQLLLTNDFLLEAGKQRDNDVYKMLKEVVQGETKPMITQCCIHALYTLGKEYQPIVDLAKKCERRKCNHREAIDAWECVKEVVGPTNKHRYVLALGSPKLMSSLNHVPGLPIVHFNPRGVLVLSPPTQATIRVKNAQEEERRVEGAKVLDGVVDGANVVGADGTASAPAQRSRKAKAPNPLSMKKKKVKADAAAPAEAKKRRLDDDDEDKEEAEADGGEAEAGRRKKKRKRGRGKGAVAGAIAELKAEMAAKGAAGDAGEAEAGSGAESD
;
A
#
# COMPACT_ATOMS: atom_id res chain seq x y z
N MET A 1 -8.22 -1.63 14.67
CA MET A 1 -6.97 -1.00 14.16
C MET A 1 -6.00 -2.00 13.51
N ARG A 2 -5.77 -3.18 14.11
CA ARG A 2 -4.86 -4.22 13.60
C ARG A 2 -5.16 -4.69 12.17
N GLN A 3 -6.42 -4.95 11.84
CA GLN A 3 -6.85 -5.36 10.49
C GLN A 3 -6.58 -4.29 9.40
N LYS A 4 -6.70 -3.00 9.73
CA LYS A 4 -6.39 -1.91 8.79
C LYS A 4 -4.89 -1.84 8.48
N ARG A 5 -4.04 -2.02 9.51
CA ARG A 5 -2.58 -2.10 9.35
C ARG A 5 -2.17 -3.32 8.55
N ALA A 6 -2.75 -4.48 8.88
CA ALA A 6 -2.56 -5.69 8.11
C ALA A 6 -2.88 -5.49 6.62
N LYS A 7 -3.98 -4.82 6.27
CA LYS A 7 -4.28 -4.52 4.86
C LYS A 7 -3.26 -3.59 4.21
N ALA A 8 -2.73 -2.61 4.96
CA ALA A 8 -1.69 -1.71 4.47
C ALA A 8 -0.38 -2.47 4.20
N TYR A 9 0.06 -3.34 5.12
CA TYR A 9 1.27 -4.14 4.94
C TYR A 9 1.15 -5.11 3.75
N LYS A 10 -0.02 -5.75 3.54
CA LYS A 10 -0.26 -6.59 2.36
C LYS A 10 -0.06 -5.82 1.06
N ARG A 11 -0.55 -4.57 1.02
CA ARG A 11 -0.40 -3.69 -0.16
C ARG A 11 1.06 -3.30 -0.40
N VAL A 12 1.79 -2.97 0.67
CA VAL A 12 3.21 -2.62 0.59
C VAL A 12 4.02 -3.83 0.12
N MET A 13 3.83 -5.00 0.72
CA MET A 13 4.54 -6.22 0.29
C MET A 13 4.13 -6.66 -1.12
N ALA A 14 2.86 -6.50 -1.52
CA ALA A 14 2.43 -6.80 -2.89
C ALA A 14 3.17 -5.95 -3.93
N LEU A 15 3.45 -4.67 -3.63
CA LEU A 15 4.27 -3.81 -4.48
C LEU A 15 5.69 -4.37 -4.64
N TYR A 16 6.31 -4.82 -3.55
CA TYR A 16 7.65 -5.40 -3.58
C TYR A 16 7.69 -6.74 -4.35
N VAL A 17 6.66 -7.57 -4.20
CA VAL A 17 6.52 -8.81 -4.98
C VAL A 17 6.39 -8.51 -6.48
N SER A 18 5.56 -7.54 -6.87
CA SER A 18 5.33 -7.23 -8.29
C SER A 18 6.51 -6.51 -8.96
N ALA A 19 7.14 -5.55 -8.29
CA ALA A 19 8.17 -4.70 -8.90
C ALA A 19 9.60 -5.24 -8.70
N PHE A 20 9.87 -5.88 -7.56
CA PHE A 20 11.22 -6.33 -7.18
C PHE A 20 11.35 -7.85 -7.08
N SER A 21 10.36 -8.60 -7.56
CA SER A 21 10.38 -10.07 -7.62
C SER A 21 10.64 -10.76 -6.27
N PHE A 22 10.13 -10.19 -5.17
CA PHE A 22 10.19 -10.85 -3.86
C PHE A 22 9.37 -12.15 -3.87
N ARG A 23 9.91 -13.20 -3.24
CA ARG A 23 9.25 -14.51 -3.11
C ARG A 23 9.32 -15.00 -1.66
N GLN A 24 8.32 -15.79 -1.29
CA GLN A 24 8.32 -16.47 0.01
C GLN A 24 9.22 -17.71 -0.07
N PRO A 25 9.95 -18.06 1.02
CA PRO A 25 10.02 -17.35 2.31
C PRO A 25 10.86 -16.06 2.21
N TYR A 26 10.36 -14.97 2.79
CA TYR A 26 11.05 -13.68 2.76
C TYR A 26 12.30 -13.71 3.62
N GLN A 27 13.43 -13.30 3.05
CA GLN A 27 14.72 -13.25 3.76
C GLN A 27 14.80 -11.96 4.57
N LEU A 28 14.79 -12.08 5.89
CA LEU A 28 14.84 -10.95 6.80
C LEU A 28 16.23 -10.81 7.38
N LEU A 29 16.89 -9.67 7.15
CA LEU A 29 18.17 -9.37 7.79
C LEU A 29 17.92 -8.66 9.12
N LEU A 30 18.22 -9.33 10.23
CA LEU A 30 18.11 -8.78 11.57
C LEU A 30 19.41 -8.11 11.99
N THR A 31 19.30 -6.89 12.49
CA THR A 31 20.42 -6.13 13.06
C THR A 31 20.51 -6.33 14.58
N ASN A 32 21.69 -6.06 15.14
CA ASN A 32 21.92 -6.04 16.59
C ASN A 32 20.96 -5.08 17.30
N ASP A 33 20.83 -3.83 16.81
CA ASP A 33 19.95 -2.81 17.40
C ASP A 33 18.49 -3.29 17.46
N PHE A 34 18.02 -3.90 16.37
CA PHE A 34 16.68 -4.45 16.28
C PHE A 34 16.44 -5.57 17.31
N LEU A 35 17.42 -6.46 17.49
CA LEU A 35 17.32 -7.55 18.47
C LEU A 35 17.35 -7.03 19.91
N LEU A 36 18.11 -5.97 20.18
CA LEU A 36 18.10 -5.29 21.49
C LEU A 36 16.74 -4.66 21.79
N GLU A 37 16.09 -4.04 20.80
CA GLU A 37 14.73 -3.51 20.95
C GLU A 37 13.68 -4.61 21.09
N ALA A 38 13.84 -5.70 20.36
CA ALA A 38 12.96 -6.86 20.45
C ALA A 38 13.01 -7.50 21.84
N GLY A 39 14.19 -7.63 22.44
CA GLY A 39 14.36 -8.18 23.79
C GLY A 39 13.78 -7.33 24.92
N LYS A 40 13.47 -6.05 24.67
CA LYS A 40 12.75 -5.18 25.61
C LYS A 40 11.23 -5.40 25.58
N GLN A 41 10.70 -6.02 24.52
CA GLN A 41 9.27 -6.26 24.40
C GLN A 41 8.84 -7.43 25.29
N ARG A 42 7.63 -7.34 25.86
CA ARG A 42 7.09 -8.39 26.74
C ARG A 42 6.85 -9.72 26.02
N ASP A 43 6.52 -9.64 24.74
CA ASP A 43 6.32 -10.79 23.86
C ASP A 43 7.61 -11.07 23.07
N ASN A 44 8.55 -11.81 23.66
CA ASN A 44 9.86 -12.13 23.07
C ASN A 44 9.83 -13.04 21.82
N ASP A 45 8.65 -13.26 21.22
CA ASP A 45 8.51 -14.09 20.02
C ASP A 45 8.69 -13.28 18.74
N VAL A 46 9.96 -13.05 18.39
CA VAL A 46 10.36 -12.33 17.17
C VAL A 46 9.82 -13.01 15.90
N TYR A 47 9.74 -14.34 15.86
CA TYR A 47 9.24 -15.05 14.67
C TYR A 47 7.77 -14.76 14.42
N LYS A 48 6.95 -14.79 15.48
CA LYS A 48 5.54 -14.43 15.37
C LYS A 48 5.36 -12.97 14.97
N MET A 49 6.09 -12.05 15.59
CA MET A 49 6.00 -10.62 15.26
C MET A 49 6.36 -10.35 13.79
N LEU A 50 7.43 -10.96 13.29
CA LEU A 50 7.86 -10.81 11.90
C LEU A 50 6.83 -11.40 10.93
N LYS A 51 6.26 -12.57 11.23
CA LYS A 51 5.18 -13.18 10.43
C LYS A 51 3.94 -12.29 10.36
N GLU A 52 3.57 -11.63 11.46
CA GLU A 52 2.40 -10.74 11.50
C GLU A 52 2.60 -9.46 10.67
N VAL A 53 3.81 -8.91 10.65
CA VAL A 53 4.13 -7.67 9.93
C VAL A 53 4.36 -7.91 8.44
N VAL A 54 5.13 -8.93 8.10
CA VAL A 54 5.46 -9.28 6.71
C VAL A 54 4.31 -10.03 6.01
N GLN A 55 3.46 -10.70 6.79
CA GLN A 55 2.26 -11.41 6.31
C GLN A 55 2.55 -12.48 5.26
N GLY A 56 3.61 -13.22 5.50
CA GLY A 56 4.01 -14.40 4.74
C GLY A 56 5.04 -15.20 5.50
N GLU A 57 5.52 -16.27 4.89
CA GLU A 57 6.61 -17.06 5.46
C GLU A 57 7.89 -16.24 5.49
N THR A 58 8.62 -16.34 6.60
CA THR A 58 9.76 -15.50 6.90
C THR A 58 10.94 -16.35 7.34
N LYS A 59 12.11 -15.99 6.84
CA LYS A 59 13.39 -16.61 7.14
C LYS A 59 14.29 -15.55 7.77
N PRO A 60 14.29 -15.41 9.11
CA PRO A 60 15.15 -14.48 9.80
C PRO A 60 16.61 -14.92 9.74
N MET A 61 17.46 -14.00 9.31
CA MET A 61 18.89 -14.16 9.13
C MET A 61 19.63 -13.06 9.91
N ILE A 62 20.80 -13.38 10.45
CA ILE A 62 21.70 -12.43 11.11
C ILE A 62 23.09 -12.51 10.48
N THR A 63 23.77 -11.37 10.32
CA THR A 63 25.16 -11.35 9.83
C THR A 63 26.15 -11.70 10.94
N GLN A 64 27.34 -12.15 10.54
CA GLN A 64 28.40 -12.46 11.50
C GLN A 64 28.87 -11.23 12.29
N CYS A 65 28.95 -10.05 11.65
CA CYS A 65 29.31 -8.81 12.33
C CYS A 65 28.24 -8.37 13.34
N CYS A 66 26.94 -8.50 13.00
CA CYS A 66 25.86 -8.12 13.92
C CYS A 66 25.83 -9.01 15.17
N ILE A 67 26.04 -10.32 15.04
CA ILE A 67 26.09 -11.20 16.21
C ILE A 67 27.36 -10.97 17.05
N HIS A 68 28.48 -10.63 16.40
CA HIS A 68 29.71 -10.26 17.11
C HIS A 68 29.50 -9.01 17.98
N ALA A 69 28.83 -7.97 17.44
CA ALA A 69 28.48 -6.79 18.22
C ALA A 69 27.64 -7.13 19.48
N LEU A 70 26.72 -8.09 19.38
CA LEU A 70 25.94 -8.59 20.52
C LEU A 70 26.80 -9.32 21.56
N TYR A 71 27.88 -10.00 21.16
CA TYR A 71 28.81 -10.61 22.11
C TYR A 71 29.61 -9.55 22.88
N THR A 72 30.00 -8.45 22.23
CA THR A 72 30.75 -7.36 22.86
C THR A 72 29.94 -6.63 23.94
N LEU A 73 28.61 -6.61 23.84
CA LEU A 73 27.70 -6.00 24.82
C LEU A 73 27.69 -6.72 26.19
N GLY A 74 28.22 -7.94 26.28
CA GLY A 74 28.42 -8.64 27.56
C GLY A 74 27.32 -9.63 27.97
N LYS A 75 27.39 -10.10 29.22
CA LYS A 75 26.56 -11.22 29.73
C LYS A 75 25.10 -10.83 30.02
N GLU A 76 24.81 -9.54 30.20
CA GLU A 76 23.46 -9.06 30.48
C GLU A 76 22.48 -9.34 29.32
N TYR A 77 23.00 -9.40 28.08
CA TYR A 77 22.22 -9.61 26.87
C TYR A 77 22.25 -11.06 26.35
N GLN A 78 22.66 -12.04 27.18
CA GLN A 78 22.69 -13.46 26.78
C GLN A 78 21.36 -14.00 26.24
N PRO A 79 20.18 -13.66 26.80
CA PRO A 79 18.91 -14.11 26.24
C PRO A 79 18.69 -13.65 24.79
N ILE A 80 19.16 -12.45 24.45
CA ILE A 80 19.06 -11.87 23.10
C ILE A 80 20.06 -12.56 22.16
N VAL A 81 21.26 -12.84 22.66
CA VAL A 81 22.27 -13.61 21.95
C VAL A 81 21.76 -15.03 21.64
N ASP A 82 21.07 -15.68 22.57
CA ASP A 82 20.51 -17.01 22.35
C ASP A 82 19.36 -17.02 21.34
N LEU A 83 18.56 -15.94 21.31
CA LEU A 83 17.60 -15.71 20.24
C LEU A 83 18.29 -15.50 18.88
N ALA A 84 19.37 -14.73 18.86
CA ALA A 84 20.16 -14.48 17.65
C ALA A 84 20.79 -15.77 17.10
N LYS A 85 21.23 -16.69 17.98
CA LYS A 85 21.76 -18.01 17.59
C LYS A 85 20.70 -18.91 16.92
N LYS A 86 19.42 -18.73 17.22
CA LYS A 86 18.31 -19.47 16.56
C LYS A 86 18.04 -18.97 15.14
N CYS A 87 18.43 -17.74 14.83
CA CYS A 87 18.30 -17.17 13.49
C CYS A 87 19.35 -17.76 12.55
N GLU A 88 19.05 -17.82 11.26
CA GLU A 88 20.02 -18.33 10.28
C GLU A 88 21.23 -17.39 10.17
N ARG A 89 22.43 -17.94 10.15
CA ARG A 89 23.64 -17.12 9.98
C ARG A 89 23.91 -16.84 8.51
N ARG A 90 23.97 -15.56 8.18
CA ARG A 90 24.47 -15.08 6.89
C ARG A 90 25.96 -14.77 7.00
N LYS A 91 26.77 -15.47 6.21
CA LYS A 91 28.20 -15.18 6.06
C LYS A 91 28.36 -13.83 5.35
N CYS A 92 29.00 -12.88 6.00
CA CYS A 92 29.50 -11.66 5.38
C CYS A 92 30.97 -11.87 4.99
N ASN A 93 31.45 -11.16 3.97
CA ASN A 93 32.81 -11.35 3.42
C ASN A 93 33.88 -10.56 4.20
N HIS A 94 33.69 -10.33 5.49
CA HIS A 94 34.61 -9.59 6.35
C HIS A 94 35.55 -10.56 7.07
N ARG A 95 36.86 -10.29 7.02
CA ARG A 95 37.86 -11.09 7.75
C ARG A 95 37.80 -10.83 9.25
N GLU A 96 37.64 -9.56 9.61
CA GLU A 96 37.46 -9.10 10.99
C GLU A 96 36.04 -8.55 11.15
N ALA A 97 35.52 -8.59 12.37
CA ALA A 97 34.20 -8.07 12.66
C ALA A 97 34.21 -6.53 12.60
N ILE A 98 33.82 -6.01 11.44
CA ILE A 98 33.56 -4.57 11.24
C ILE A 98 32.29 -4.17 12.00
N ASP A 99 32.07 -2.86 12.16
CA ASP A 99 30.83 -2.32 12.69
C ASP A 99 29.58 -2.88 12.00
N ALA A 100 28.54 -3.11 12.79
CA ALA A 100 27.30 -3.71 12.33
C ALA A 100 26.62 -2.89 11.22
N TRP A 101 26.72 -1.56 11.28
CA TRP A 101 26.06 -0.68 10.30
C TRP A 101 26.74 -0.72 8.94
N GLU A 102 28.07 -0.72 8.93
CA GLU A 102 28.87 -0.85 7.71
C GLU A 102 28.68 -2.22 7.07
N CYS A 103 28.71 -3.28 7.88
CA CYS A 103 28.43 -4.62 7.41
C CYS A 103 27.08 -4.68 6.68
N VAL A 104 26.00 -4.15 7.25
CA VAL A 104 24.66 -4.19 6.63
C VAL A 104 24.60 -3.43 5.31
N LYS A 105 25.25 -2.27 5.23
CA LYS A 105 25.30 -1.46 4.00
C LYS A 105 25.95 -2.23 2.85
N GLU A 106 27.10 -2.86 3.09
CA GLU A 106 27.80 -3.65 2.08
C GLU A 106 27.02 -4.89 1.66
N VAL A 107 26.42 -5.55 2.65
CA VAL A 107 25.66 -6.80 2.53
C VAL A 107 24.35 -6.62 1.75
N VAL A 108 23.74 -5.44 1.81
CA VAL A 108 22.57 -5.05 1.01
C VAL A 108 23.00 -4.51 -0.36
N GLY A 109 24.04 -3.67 -0.38
CA GLY A 109 24.51 -2.97 -1.58
C GLY A 109 23.52 -1.90 -2.09
N PRO A 110 23.82 -1.26 -3.24
CA PRO A 110 23.02 -0.15 -3.77
C PRO A 110 21.70 -0.58 -4.41
N THR A 111 21.56 -1.87 -4.78
CA THR A 111 20.40 -2.37 -5.57
C THR A 111 19.74 -3.61 -4.98
N ASN A 112 19.97 -3.93 -3.71
CA ASN A 112 19.38 -5.05 -2.97
C ASN A 112 19.22 -6.35 -3.82
N LYS A 113 20.32 -6.83 -4.40
CA LYS A 113 20.33 -7.95 -5.37
C LYS A 113 19.66 -9.22 -4.85
N HIS A 114 19.82 -9.48 -3.55
CA HIS A 114 19.34 -10.68 -2.88
C HIS A 114 17.94 -10.51 -2.25
N ARG A 115 17.32 -9.33 -2.40
CA ARG A 115 15.94 -9.03 -1.95
C ARG A 115 15.75 -9.27 -0.45
N TYR A 116 16.60 -8.63 0.35
CA TYR A 116 16.42 -8.62 1.79
C TYR A 116 15.30 -7.69 2.21
N VAL A 117 14.57 -8.11 3.23
CA VAL A 117 13.77 -7.24 4.09
C VAL A 117 14.63 -6.91 5.30
N LEU A 118 14.86 -5.63 5.57
CA LEU A 118 15.77 -5.21 6.63
C LEU A 118 14.99 -4.95 7.92
N ALA A 119 15.44 -5.49 9.05
CA ALA A 119 14.92 -5.18 10.37
C ALA A 119 15.94 -4.37 11.16
N LEU A 120 15.64 -3.10 11.41
CA LEU A 120 16.54 -2.13 12.03
C LEU A 120 15.83 -1.30 13.09
N GLY A 121 16.54 -0.95 14.16
CA GLY A 121 16.04 -0.05 15.22
C GLY A 121 16.52 1.40 15.06
N SER A 122 17.72 1.60 14.50
CA SER A 122 18.36 2.92 14.47
C SER A 122 17.85 3.82 13.33
N PRO A 123 17.30 5.02 13.62
CA PRO A 123 16.76 5.92 12.59
C PRO A 123 17.85 6.51 11.69
N LYS A 124 19.08 6.65 12.20
CA LYS A 124 20.24 7.11 11.42
C LYS A 124 20.54 6.15 10.26
N LEU A 125 20.53 4.84 10.56
CA LEU A 125 20.76 3.80 9.55
C LEU A 125 19.63 3.78 8.52
N MET A 126 18.39 3.95 8.97
CA MET A 126 17.22 4.06 8.09
C MET A 126 17.37 5.18 7.05
N SER A 127 17.71 6.39 7.49
CA SER A 127 17.94 7.53 6.59
C SER A 127 19.03 7.25 5.58
N SER A 128 20.11 6.59 6.00
CA SER A 128 21.21 6.25 5.11
C SER A 128 20.84 5.19 4.07
N LEU A 129 19.88 4.30 4.33
CA LEU A 129 19.47 3.22 3.41
C LEU A 129 18.24 3.57 2.56
N ASN A 130 17.58 4.70 2.83
CA ASN A 130 16.41 5.15 2.09
C ASN A 130 16.68 5.42 0.60
N HIS A 131 17.93 5.66 0.20
CA HIS A 131 18.28 5.84 -1.21
C HIS A 131 18.26 4.52 -1.99
N VAL A 132 18.36 3.36 -1.32
CA VAL A 132 18.38 2.04 -1.95
C VAL A 132 16.96 1.67 -2.39
N PRO A 133 16.71 1.47 -3.70
CA PRO A 133 15.40 1.04 -4.18
C PRO A 133 15.15 -0.43 -3.83
N GLY A 134 13.88 -0.78 -3.58
CA GLY A 134 13.48 -2.17 -3.39
C GLY A 134 13.88 -2.76 -2.04
N LEU A 135 14.05 -1.91 -1.01
CA LEU A 135 14.41 -2.33 0.34
C LEU A 135 13.26 -2.07 1.33
N PRO A 136 12.47 -3.11 1.68
CA PRO A 136 11.46 -2.99 2.72
C PRO A 136 12.13 -2.93 4.10
N ILE A 137 11.75 -1.94 4.91
CA ILE A 137 12.32 -1.71 6.24
C ILE A 137 11.26 -1.99 7.31
N VAL A 138 11.61 -2.84 8.27
CA VAL A 138 10.84 -3.12 9.48
C VAL A 138 11.57 -2.50 10.68
N HIS A 139 10.85 -1.77 11.51
CA HIS A 139 11.40 -1.12 12.70
C HIS A 139 10.38 -1.09 13.84
N PHE A 140 10.85 -0.82 15.06
CA PHE A 140 9.97 -0.58 16.19
C PHE A 140 9.56 0.89 16.26
N ASN A 141 8.28 1.12 16.53
CA ASN A 141 7.84 2.44 16.94
C ASN A 141 8.30 2.73 18.38
N PRO A 142 8.36 4.00 18.81
CA PRO A 142 8.66 4.36 20.21
C PRO A 142 7.74 3.71 21.26
N ARG A 143 6.56 3.24 20.84
CA ARG A 143 5.58 2.52 21.66
C ARG A 143 5.80 1.00 21.68
N GLY A 144 6.90 0.48 21.13
CA GLY A 144 7.24 -0.95 21.13
C GLY A 144 6.53 -1.82 20.10
N VAL A 145 5.71 -1.24 19.22
CA VAL A 145 5.01 -2.01 18.16
C VAL A 145 5.87 -2.10 16.91
N LEU A 146 6.03 -3.32 16.39
CA LEU A 146 6.70 -3.59 15.13
C LEU A 146 5.89 -3.09 13.93
N VAL A 147 6.52 -2.31 13.05
CA VAL A 147 5.87 -1.69 11.89
C VAL A 147 6.73 -1.85 10.64
N LEU A 148 6.06 -2.20 9.53
CA LEU A 148 6.65 -2.10 8.19
C LEU A 148 6.56 -0.65 7.72
N SER A 149 7.70 -0.06 7.38
CA SER A 149 7.80 1.29 6.81
C SER A 149 7.06 1.35 5.47
N PRO A 150 6.43 2.49 5.13
CA PRO A 150 5.96 2.73 3.77
C PRO A 150 7.13 2.64 2.77
N PRO A 151 6.84 2.33 1.49
CA PRO A 151 7.87 2.26 0.46
C PRO A 151 8.54 3.62 0.26
N THR A 152 9.87 3.58 0.13
CA THR A 152 10.66 4.79 -0.03
C THR A 152 10.46 5.44 -1.40
N GLN A 153 10.73 6.74 -1.50
CA GLN A 153 10.62 7.47 -2.76
C GLN A 153 11.49 6.87 -3.87
N ALA A 154 12.70 6.39 -3.54
CA ALA A 154 13.57 5.69 -4.49
C ALA A 154 12.89 4.43 -5.08
N THR A 155 12.29 3.60 -4.22
CA THR A 155 11.51 2.42 -4.63
C THR A 155 10.34 2.78 -5.52
N ILE A 156 9.59 3.84 -5.17
CA ILE A 156 8.42 4.28 -5.95
C ILE A 156 8.85 4.79 -7.34
N ARG A 157 9.95 5.55 -7.42
CA ARG A 157 10.49 6.05 -8.69
C ARG A 157 10.85 4.91 -9.64
N VAL A 158 11.57 3.89 -9.15
CA VAL A 158 11.94 2.72 -9.96
C VAL A 158 10.71 1.94 -10.40
N LYS A 159 9.75 1.75 -9.49
CA LYS A 159 8.48 1.06 -9.78
C LYS A 159 7.67 1.80 -10.86
N ASN A 160 7.58 3.13 -10.78
CA ASN A 160 6.87 3.93 -11.78
C ASN A 160 7.60 3.90 -13.13
N ALA A 161 8.93 4.00 -13.13
CA ALA A 161 9.73 3.90 -14.36
C ALA A 161 9.53 2.54 -15.06
N GLN A 162 9.52 1.44 -14.31
CA GLN A 162 9.23 0.10 -14.84
C GLN A 162 7.79 -0.03 -15.37
N GLU A 163 6.81 0.60 -14.70
CA GLU A 163 5.43 0.62 -15.17
C GLU A 163 5.27 1.45 -16.46
N GLU A 164 5.98 2.57 -16.58
CA GLU A 164 6.01 3.41 -17.77
C GLU A 164 6.69 2.71 -18.95
N GLU A 165 7.84 2.07 -18.74
CA GLU A 165 8.54 1.28 -19.75
C GLU A 165 7.64 0.16 -20.28
N ARG A 166 7.04 -0.63 -19.38
CA ARG A 166 6.08 -1.68 -19.75
C ARG A 166 4.85 -1.12 -20.47
N ARG A 167 4.39 0.08 -20.11
CA ARG A 167 3.26 0.75 -20.78
C ARG A 167 3.64 1.19 -22.19
N VAL A 168 4.84 1.71 -22.39
CA VAL A 168 5.35 2.12 -23.71
C VAL A 168 5.57 0.89 -24.60
N GLU A 169 6.15 -0.18 -24.07
CA GLU A 169 6.28 -1.46 -24.79
C GLU A 169 4.91 -2.03 -25.18
N GLY A 170 3.96 -2.06 -24.24
CA GLY A 170 2.60 -2.49 -24.50
C GLY A 170 1.91 -1.63 -25.56
N ALA A 171 2.14 -0.31 -25.57
CA ALA A 171 1.62 0.57 -26.61
C ALA A 171 2.24 0.27 -27.99
N LYS A 172 3.55 -0.01 -28.07
CA LYS A 172 4.21 -0.39 -29.33
C LYS A 172 3.69 -1.71 -29.91
N VAL A 173 3.36 -2.69 -29.05
CA VAL A 173 2.75 -3.95 -29.49
C VAL A 173 1.32 -3.74 -30.03
N LEU A 174 0.59 -2.77 -29.46
CA LEU A 174 -0.78 -2.46 -29.86
C LEU A 174 -0.87 -1.57 -31.10
N ASP A 175 0.18 -0.81 -31.44
CA ASP A 175 0.24 0.06 -32.62
C ASP A 175 0.18 -0.74 -33.95
N GLY A 176 0.46 -2.04 -33.91
CA GLY A 176 0.29 -2.96 -35.04
C GLY A 176 -1.07 -3.66 -35.10
N VAL A 177 -1.92 -3.52 -34.08
CA VAL A 177 -3.27 -4.11 -34.04
C VAL A 177 -4.27 -3.03 -34.44
N VAL A 178 -4.26 -2.68 -35.73
CA VAL A 178 -5.38 -1.97 -36.34
C VAL A 178 -6.61 -2.88 -36.24
N ASP A 179 -7.70 -2.31 -35.73
CA ASP A 179 -9.00 -2.94 -35.54
C ASP A 179 -9.38 -3.91 -36.68
N GLY A 180 -9.29 -5.22 -36.43
CA GLY A 180 -10.00 -6.23 -37.22
C GLY A 180 -9.24 -7.03 -38.28
N ALA A 181 -7.91 -7.02 -38.34
CA ALA A 181 -7.18 -7.78 -39.37
C ALA A 181 -6.61 -9.15 -38.96
N ASN A 182 -6.74 -9.58 -37.70
CA ASN A 182 -6.20 -10.88 -37.26
C ASN A 182 -7.30 -11.85 -36.81
N VAL A 183 -8.17 -12.22 -37.77
CA VAL A 183 -8.93 -13.48 -37.72
C VAL A 183 -8.13 -14.48 -38.56
N VAL A 184 -7.13 -15.11 -37.96
CA VAL A 184 -6.45 -16.27 -38.56
C VAL A 184 -7.37 -17.47 -38.46
N GLY A 185 -8.04 -17.75 -39.57
CA GLY A 185 -8.97 -18.86 -39.77
C GLY A 185 -9.74 -18.71 -41.07
N ALA A 186 -9.03 -18.46 -42.17
CA ALA A 186 -9.61 -18.38 -43.50
C ALA A 186 -8.90 -19.39 -44.41
N ASP A 187 -9.39 -20.62 -44.40
CA ASP A 187 -9.36 -21.53 -45.55
C ASP A 187 -10.61 -22.43 -45.46
N GLY A 188 -11.56 -22.23 -46.36
CA GLY A 188 -12.71 -23.12 -46.53
C GLY A 188 -14.03 -22.45 -46.92
N THR A 189 -14.20 -22.22 -48.23
CA THR A 189 -15.48 -22.08 -48.98
C THR A 189 -16.41 -20.89 -48.74
N ALA A 190 -16.83 -20.33 -49.87
CA ALA A 190 -17.74 -19.22 -50.06
C ALA A 190 -19.08 -19.33 -49.30
N SER A 191 -19.40 -18.29 -48.54
CA SER A 191 -20.73 -17.67 -48.48
C SER A 191 -20.61 -16.34 -47.74
N ALA A 192 -21.03 -15.25 -48.38
CA ALA A 192 -21.09 -13.93 -47.75
C ALA A 192 -21.89 -13.96 -46.43
N PRO A 193 -21.37 -13.44 -45.31
CA PRO A 193 -22.17 -13.33 -44.10
C PRO A 193 -22.92 -11.99 -44.12
N ALA A 194 -24.26 -12.09 -44.18
CA ALA A 194 -25.15 -10.98 -43.91
C ALA A 194 -24.78 -10.29 -42.59
N GLN A 195 -24.74 -8.96 -42.61
CA GLN A 195 -24.49 -8.11 -41.45
C GLN A 195 -25.45 -8.47 -40.31
N ARG A 196 -24.94 -9.17 -39.29
CA ARG A 196 -25.68 -9.38 -38.04
C ARG A 196 -25.66 -8.05 -37.28
N SER A 197 -26.80 -7.38 -37.28
CA SER A 197 -27.04 -6.20 -36.44
C SER A 197 -26.65 -6.48 -34.98
N ARG A 198 -25.93 -5.54 -34.38
CA ARG A 198 -25.53 -5.60 -32.96
C ARG A 198 -26.79 -5.70 -32.12
N LYS A 199 -27.04 -6.87 -31.54
CA LYS A 199 -28.05 -7.05 -30.48
C LYS A 199 -27.67 -6.13 -29.33
N ALA A 200 -28.48 -5.08 -29.12
CA ALA A 200 -28.33 -4.19 -27.99
C ALA A 200 -28.29 -5.02 -26.71
N LYS A 201 -27.25 -4.83 -25.89
CA LYS A 201 -27.12 -5.48 -24.59
C LYS A 201 -28.35 -5.08 -23.77
N ALA A 202 -29.24 -6.04 -23.50
CA ALA A 202 -30.32 -5.83 -22.56
C ALA A 202 -29.74 -5.38 -21.21
N PRO A 203 -30.38 -4.44 -20.50
CA PRO A 203 -29.89 -3.99 -19.21
C PRO A 203 -29.81 -5.19 -18.25
N ASN A 204 -28.75 -5.19 -17.44
CA ASN A 204 -28.41 -6.23 -16.47
C ASN A 204 -29.67 -6.71 -15.69
N PRO A 205 -29.99 -8.02 -15.69
CA PRO A 205 -31.24 -8.56 -15.17
C PRO A 205 -31.47 -8.34 -13.66
N LEU A 206 -30.48 -7.88 -12.91
CA LEU A 206 -30.65 -7.45 -11.51
C LEU A 206 -31.25 -6.03 -11.36
N SER A 207 -31.34 -5.27 -12.46
CA SER A 207 -31.81 -3.87 -12.47
C SER A 207 -33.26 -3.70 -12.94
N MET A 208 -33.98 -4.79 -13.24
CA MET A 208 -35.42 -4.74 -13.47
C MET A 208 -36.16 -4.96 -12.15
N LYS A 209 -36.85 -3.93 -11.65
CA LYS A 209 -37.85 -4.09 -10.58
C LYS A 209 -38.89 -5.09 -11.05
N LYS A 210 -39.01 -6.22 -10.35
CA LYS A 210 -39.97 -7.29 -10.64
C LYS A 210 -41.38 -6.70 -10.78
N LYS A 211 -42.07 -7.07 -11.86
CA LYS A 211 -43.46 -6.67 -12.13
C LYS A 211 -44.37 -7.29 -11.06
N LYS A 212 -45.03 -6.45 -10.27
CA LYS A 212 -46.00 -6.87 -9.26
C LYS A 212 -47.29 -7.26 -9.97
N VAL A 213 -47.60 -8.54 -10.03
CA VAL A 213 -48.92 -9.03 -10.43
C VAL A 213 -49.87 -8.78 -9.26
N LYS A 214 -50.96 -8.05 -9.50
CA LYS A 214 -52.12 -8.03 -8.61
C LYS A 214 -52.92 -9.30 -8.90
N ALA A 215 -53.19 -10.10 -7.88
CA ALA A 215 -54.19 -11.15 -7.91
C ALA A 215 -55.13 -10.90 -6.73
N ASP A 216 -56.41 -10.77 -7.08
CA ASP A 216 -57.54 -10.66 -6.17
C ASP A 216 -57.76 -11.95 -5.36
N ALA A 217 -58.46 -11.80 -4.24
CA ALA A 217 -58.51 -12.70 -3.10
C ALA A 217 -59.41 -13.94 -3.25
N ALA A 218 -59.01 -15.05 -2.61
CA ALA A 218 -59.88 -15.92 -1.80
C ALA A 218 -59.04 -16.91 -0.94
N ALA A 219 -59.42 -17.08 0.32
CA ALA A 219 -58.87 -17.99 1.36
C ALA A 219 -59.55 -19.39 1.28
N PRO A 220 -59.28 -20.43 2.14
CA PRO A 220 -58.52 -20.45 3.40
C PRO A 220 -57.63 -21.70 3.70
N ALA A 221 -57.00 -21.67 4.90
CA ALA A 221 -56.62 -22.77 5.81
C ALA A 221 -55.18 -23.40 5.79
N GLU A 222 -54.59 -23.36 7.01
CA GLU A 222 -53.66 -24.31 7.66
C GLU A 222 -52.20 -24.49 7.16
N ALA A 223 -51.21 -23.98 7.94
CA ALA A 223 -50.08 -24.78 8.48
C ALA A 223 -48.99 -23.93 9.19
N LYS A 224 -48.87 -24.15 10.51
CA LYS A 224 -47.67 -24.20 11.38
C LYS A 224 -46.59 -23.10 11.26
N LYS A 225 -46.65 -22.14 12.20
CA LYS A 225 -45.48 -21.43 12.74
C LYS A 225 -44.88 -22.25 13.89
N ARG A 226 -43.59 -22.61 13.80
CA ARG A 226 -42.75 -22.86 14.97
C ARG A 226 -41.99 -21.58 15.30
N ARG A 227 -42.25 -21.04 16.50
CA ARG A 227 -41.43 -20.06 17.20
C ARG A 227 -40.48 -20.82 18.15
N LEU A 228 -39.27 -20.31 18.24
CA LEU A 228 -38.32 -20.36 19.36
C LEU A 228 -37.41 -19.15 19.11
N ASP A 229 -36.89 -18.38 20.05
CA ASP A 229 -37.18 -18.03 21.45
C ASP A 229 -36.03 -17.04 21.74
N ASP A 230 -36.30 -15.90 22.38
CA ASP A 230 -35.36 -15.24 23.30
C ASP A 230 -36.11 -14.11 24.02
N ASP A 231 -36.74 -14.48 25.14
CA ASP A 231 -37.11 -13.62 26.28
C ASP A 231 -35.81 -13.03 26.89
N ASP A 232 -35.71 -11.72 27.06
CA ASP A 232 -36.17 -10.93 28.23
C ASP A 232 -35.14 -10.95 29.37
N GLU A 233 -34.65 -9.77 29.75
CA GLU A 233 -34.83 -9.22 31.10
C GLU A 233 -34.10 -7.87 31.23
N ASP A 234 -34.91 -6.84 31.38
CA ASP A 234 -34.55 -5.51 31.88
C ASP A 234 -34.16 -5.58 33.36
N LYS A 235 -33.25 -4.70 33.79
CA LYS A 235 -33.14 -4.31 35.21
C LYS A 235 -32.72 -2.84 35.33
N GLU A 236 -33.71 -1.99 35.53
CA GLU A 236 -33.56 -0.68 36.17
C GLU A 236 -33.59 -0.84 37.70
N GLU A 237 -32.86 0.02 38.41
CA GLU A 237 -33.40 0.90 39.47
C GLU A 237 -32.26 1.77 40.04
N ALA A 238 -32.41 3.11 39.93
CA ALA A 238 -32.21 4.09 41.01
C ALA A 238 -32.41 5.55 40.53
N GLU A 239 -33.49 6.15 41.01
CA GLU A 239 -33.81 7.58 41.26
C GLU A 239 -32.62 8.36 41.91
N ALA A 240 -32.46 9.70 41.94
CA ALA A 240 -33.16 10.89 41.46
C ALA A 240 -32.23 12.14 41.55
N ASP A 241 -32.69 13.23 40.90
CA ASP A 241 -32.55 14.66 41.24
C ASP A 241 -31.55 15.59 40.50
N GLY A 242 -32.12 16.63 39.88
CA GLY A 242 -31.56 18.00 39.86
C GLY A 242 -31.00 18.55 38.54
N GLY A 243 -31.77 19.37 37.82
CA GLY A 243 -31.24 20.50 37.02
C GLY A 243 -31.74 20.69 35.59
N GLU A 244 -32.56 21.73 35.38
CA GLU A 244 -33.08 22.21 34.09
C GLU A 244 -32.00 22.75 33.12
N ALA A 245 -32.15 22.50 31.81
CA ALA A 245 -32.18 23.52 30.73
C ALA A 245 -31.91 22.92 29.32
N GLU A 246 -32.95 23.02 28.48
CA GLU A 246 -32.97 23.42 27.07
C GLU A 246 -32.14 22.73 25.95
N ALA A 247 -32.82 22.65 24.79
CA ALA A 247 -32.32 22.63 23.41
C ALA A 247 -31.99 21.28 22.75
N GLY A 248 -33.02 20.72 22.10
CA GLY A 248 -32.95 19.53 21.25
C GLY A 248 -31.99 19.64 20.04
N ARG A 249 -31.21 18.59 19.83
CA ARG A 249 -30.41 18.39 18.60
C ARG A 249 -30.98 17.28 17.73
N ARG A 250 -31.83 17.66 16.77
CA ARG A 250 -32.21 16.81 15.63
C ARG A 250 -30.98 16.50 14.76
N LYS A 251 -30.69 15.20 14.56
CA LYS A 251 -29.69 14.66 13.63
C LYS A 251 -29.94 15.17 12.19
N LYS A 252 -29.16 16.15 11.73
CA LYS A 252 -29.22 16.63 10.33
C LYS A 252 -28.34 15.75 9.44
N LYS A 253 -29.02 14.86 8.71
CA LYS A 253 -28.51 14.01 7.62
C LYS A 253 -27.85 14.90 6.54
N ARG A 254 -26.53 14.79 6.34
CA ARG A 254 -25.77 15.58 5.35
C ARG A 254 -26.23 15.21 3.93
N LYS A 255 -26.95 16.13 3.27
CA LYS A 255 -27.23 16.10 1.83
C LYS A 255 -25.93 16.36 1.07
N ARG A 256 -25.38 15.34 0.43
CA ARG A 256 -24.36 15.49 -0.63
C ARG A 256 -25.05 16.02 -1.88
N GLY A 257 -24.58 17.14 -2.42
CA GLY A 257 -24.99 17.59 -3.75
C GLY A 257 -25.14 19.10 -3.89
N ARG A 258 -24.06 19.87 -3.70
CA ARG A 258 -23.92 21.21 -4.28
C ARG A 258 -22.46 21.64 -4.21
N GLY A 259 -21.66 21.20 -5.18
CA GLY A 259 -20.22 21.52 -5.23
C GLY A 259 -19.62 21.52 -6.62
N LYS A 260 -20.42 21.34 -7.68
CA LYS A 260 -19.93 21.40 -9.06
C LYS A 260 -19.88 22.82 -9.64
N GLY A 261 -20.74 23.74 -9.16
CA GLY A 261 -20.76 25.13 -9.64
C GLY A 261 -19.60 25.99 -9.10
N ALA A 262 -19.30 25.86 -7.80
CA ALA A 262 -18.26 26.68 -7.16
C ALA A 262 -16.84 26.35 -7.68
N VAL A 263 -16.58 25.08 -8.02
CA VAL A 263 -15.28 24.65 -8.55
C VAL A 263 -15.12 25.09 -10.01
N ALA A 264 -16.21 25.14 -10.79
CA ALA A 264 -16.16 25.64 -12.16
C ALA A 264 -15.89 27.16 -12.23
N GLY A 265 -16.45 27.93 -11.28
CA GLY A 265 -16.17 29.37 -11.16
C GLY A 265 -14.70 29.67 -10.83
N ALA A 266 -14.14 28.98 -9.83
CA ALA A 266 -12.73 29.17 -9.46
C ALA A 266 -11.74 28.78 -10.57
N ILE A 267 -12.07 27.78 -11.39
CA ILE A 267 -11.23 27.39 -12.54
C ILE A 267 -11.33 28.44 -13.67
N ALA A 268 -12.48 29.08 -13.85
CA ALA A 268 -12.64 30.14 -14.83
C ALA A 268 -11.89 31.42 -14.42
N GLU A 269 -11.93 31.79 -13.14
CA GLU A 269 -11.18 32.94 -12.60
C GLU A 269 -9.67 32.73 -12.72
N LEU A 270 -9.14 31.56 -12.35
CA LEU A 270 -7.71 31.25 -12.49
C LEU A 270 -7.23 31.24 -13.95
N LYS A 271 -8.09 30.80 -14.89
CA LYS A 271 -7.78 30.87 -16.32
C LYS A 271 -7.78 32.31 -16.85
N ALA A 272 -8.68 33.16 -16.36
CA ALA A 272 -8.72 34.57 -16.72
C ALA A 272 -7.49 35.32 -16.18
N GLU A 273 -7.07 35.03 -14.95
CA GLU A 273 -5.84 35.61 -14.36
C GLU A 273 -4.57 35.17 -15.09
N MET A 274 -4.50 33.90 -15.52
CA MET A 274 -3.37 33.42 -16.34
C MET A 274 -3.35 34.02 -17.74
N ALA A 275 -4.51 34.25 -18.36
CA ALA A 275 -4.59 34.93 -19.66
C ALA A 275 -4.19 36.40 -19.57
N ALA A 276 -4.58 37.10 -18.49
CA ALA A 276 -4.19 38.49 -18.25
C ALA A 276 -2.68 38.65 -17.99
N LYS A 277 -2.05 37.69 -17.30
CA LYS A 277 -0.59 37.68 -17.10
C LYS A 277 0.19 37.26 -18.35
N GLY A 278 -0.39 36.42 -19.22
CA GLY A 278 0.23 36.04 -20.49
C GLY A 278 0.31 37.21 -21.49
N ALA A 279 -0.67 38.10 -21.50
CA ALA A 279 -0.69 39.27 -22.38
C ALA A 279 0.27 40.40 -21.95
N ALA A 280 0.68 40.44 -20.67
CA ALA A 280 1.65 41.42 -20.16
C ALA A 280 3.12 40.98 -20.32
N GLY A 281 3.37 39.68 -20.59
CA GLY A 281 4.71 39.13 -20.79
C GLY A 281 5.24 39.28 -22.22
N ASP A 282 4.37 39.49 -23.21
CA ASP A 282 4.70 39.57 -24.64
C ASP A 282 5.00 41.01 -25.13
N ALA A 283 5.16 41.97 -24.20
CA ALA A 283 5.51 43.36 -24.49
C ALA A 283 6.82 43.81 -23.82
N GLY A 284 7.54 42.91 -23.15
CA GLY A 284 8.72 43.22 -22.33
C GLY A 284 10.06 42.65 -22.81
N GLU A 285 10.11 41.99 -23.97
CA GLU A 285 11.33 41.35 -24.48
C GLU A 285 11.70 41.89 -25.87
N ALA A 286 11.90 43.21 -25.95
CA ALA A 286 12.44 43.89 -27.13
C ALA A 286 13.22 45.16 -26.76
N GLU A 287 14.17 45.08 -25.81
CA GLU A 287 15.30 46.04 -25.70
C GLU A 287 16.37 45.47 -24.74
N ALA A 288 17.21 44.56 -25.24
CA ALA A 288 18.52 44.26 -24.64
C ALA A 288 19.38 43.51 -25.66
N GLY A 289 19.91 44.24 -26.66
CA GLY A 289 20.73 43.62 -27.69
C GLY A 289 21.36 44.61 -28.67
N SER A 290 22.24 45.50 -28.20
CA SER A 290 23.38 45.98 -29.01
C SER A 290 24.44 46.63 -28.12
N GLY A 291 25.69 46.19 -28.25
CA GLY A 291 26.82 46.71 -27.47
C GLY A 291 28.03 45.78 -27.53
N ALA A 292 28.50 45.48 -28.73
CA ALA A 292 29.79 44.88 -29.01
C ALA A 292 30.84 45.98 -29.27
N GLU A 293 32.08 45.70 -28.84
CA GLU A 293 33.37 46.20 -29.36
C GLU A 293 33.67 47.72 -29.33
N SER A 294 34.70 48.13 -28.56
CA SER A 294 36.00 48.65 -29.05
C SER A 294 36.77 49.44 -27.96
N ASP A 295 38.09 49.23 -27.95
CA ASP A 295 39.19 49.88 -27.18
C ASP A 295 39.28 49.69 -25.66
#